data_AF-A0A7X9E4K4-F1
#
_entry.id   AF-A0A7X9E4K4-F1
#
_cell.length_a   1.000
_cell.length_b   1.000
_cell.length_c   1.000
_cell.angle_alpha   90.00
_cell.angle_beta   90.00
_cell.angle_gamma   90.00
#
_symmetry.space_group_name_H-M   'P 1'
#
loop_
_entity.id
_entity.type
_entity.pdbx_description
1 polymer ?
#
loop_
_entity_poly.entity_id
_entity_poly.type
_entity_poly.pdbx_seq_one_letter_code
_entity_poly.pdbx_strand_id
1 'polypeptide(L)'
;MQNKLWTLIFFLLLFFISDKNLFPQGILVNKAGYLIESVKYVYFTFQSDSFFVLDKYNSKVVFKNSLELLNQKDPSTGLQIYRGNFSDLKMTGDFYITGKQSNRSSVFKISNMVFKDLFEKSVKAFYFQRCGTALFNTHAGIYQHSICHRFDGFFHVSTDTSGFKLSTGGWHDAGDFGKYVVNAGITAGTLLLAYEMYPEFFSSDQFNIPESGNGIPDLLDEIKFELDWLISMQSLSGGVYAKLTTEKFPGFIMPQSDNANRYIYEISSTATGNFAAIMAMAYRVFKNFQLNFAENCLAYARNAWSYLEKNPGIVPIGGFKNPLGTNTGEYGDNNDIDERLWAAVELFRSTKETVYDNYI
;
A
#
# COMPACT_ATOMS: atom_id res chain seq x y z
N MET A 1 -7.54 29.83 51.89
CA MET A 1 -6.36 28.92 51.84
C MET A 1 -6.72 27.44 51.94
N GLN A 2 -7.85 27.04 52.53
CA GLN A 2 -8.25 25.62 52.66
C GLN A 2 -8.66 24.92 51.34
N ASN A 3 -9.19 25.63 50.35
CA ASN A 3 -9.62 25.01 49.07
C ASN A 3 -8.48 24.72 48.06
N LYS A 4 -7.25 25.21 48.30
CA LYS A 4 -6.09 24.88 47.45
C LYS A 4 -5.33 23.64 47.94
N LEU A 5 -5.56 23.20 49.18
CA LEU A 5 -4.88 22.03 49.76
C LEU A 5 -5.51 20.72 49.27
N TRP A 6 -6.83 20.68 49.07
CA TRP A 6 -7.54 19.50 48.55
C TRP A 6 -7.26 19.21 47.08
N THR A 7 -7.03 20.25 46.26
CA THR A 7 -6.65 20.10 44.85
C THR A 7 -5.23 19.55 44.67
N LEU A 8 -4.32 19.87 45.60
CA LEU A 8 -2.95 19.34 45.58
C LEU A 8 -2.90 17.86 45.99
N ILE A 9 -3.75 17.44 46.95
CA ILE A 9 -3.81 16.04 47.41
C ILE A 9 -4.43 15.13 46.34
N PHE A 10 -5.39 15.63 45.55
CA PHE A 10 -5.96 14.88 44.41
C PHE A 10 -4.96 14.70 43.25
N PHE A 11 -4.06 15.67 43.03
CA PHE A 11 -3.00 15.56 42.03
C PHE A 11 -1.81 14.70 42.48
N LEU A 12 -1.52 14.63 43.79
CA LEU A 12 -0.45 13.79 44.34
C LEU A 12 -0.84 12.31 44.45
N LEU A 13 -2.14 11.97 44.55
CA LEU A 13 -2.62 10.58 44.51
C LEU A 13 -2.65 9.97 43.10
N LEU A 14 -2.62 10.79 42.05
CA LEU A 14 -2.50 10.34 40.65
C LEU A 14 -1.05 10.04 40.21
N PHE A 15 -0.05 10.40 41.03
CA PHE A 15 1.37 10.18 40.71
C PHE A 15 1.98 8.90 41.31
N PHE A 16 1.19 8.07 42.00
CA PHE A 16 1.64 6.81 42.59
C PHE A 16 1.01 5.54 42.00
N ILE A 17 0.46 5.61 40.79
CA ILE A 17 0.37 4.43 39.93
C ILE A 17 1.56 4.48 38.99
N SER A 18 2.76 4.15 39.52
CA SER A 18 3.80 3.65 38.64
C SER A 18 3.37 2.24 38.23
N ASP A 19 2.54 2.14 37.20
CA ASP A 19 2.41 0.89 36.47
C ASP A 19 3.78 0.61 35.85
N LYS A 20 4.61 -0.14 36.57
CA LYS A 20 5.91 -0.61 36.11
C LYS A 20 5.80 -1.62 34.95
N ASN A 21 4.61 -1.83 34.41
CA ASN A 21 4.37 -2.59 33.20
C ASN A 21 3.69 -1.68 32.17
N LEU A 22 4.46 -0.81 31.51
CA LEU A 22 3.95 0.04 30.42
C LEU A 22 3.43 -0.75 29.21
N PHE A 23 3.62 -2.08 29.20
CA PHE A 23 3.16 -2.96 28.16
C PHE A 23 2.49 -4.19 28.77
N PRO A 24 1.29 -4.59 28.29
CA PRO A 24 0.66 -5.82 28.72
C PRO A 24 1.58 -7.00 28.39
N GLN A 25 1.85 -7.85 29.39
CA GLN A 25 2.53 -9.13 29.19
C GLN A 25 1.69 -9.98 28.23
N GLY A 26 2.33 -10.55 27.22
CA GLY A 26 1.61 -11.17 26.10
C GLY A 26 2.37 -12.33 25.45
N ILE A 27 1.58 -13.21 24.84
CA ILE A 27 2.04 -14.28 23.95
C ILE A 27 1.69 -13.86 22.52
N LEU A 28 2.71 -13.46 21.78
CA LEU A 28 2.59 -12.85 20.46
C LEU A 28 2.80 -13.92 19.38
N VAL A 29 1.82 -13.98 18.48
CA VAL A 29 1.78 -14.90 17.33
C VAL A 29 1.35 -14.12 16.09
N ASN A 30 1.67 -14.63 14.90
CA ASN A 30 1.01 -14.18 13.68
C ASN A 30 -0.48 -14.54 13.77
N LYS A 31 -1.35 -13.53 13.82
CA LYS A 31 -2.81 -13.70 13.95
C LYS A 31 -3.48 -14.25 12.69
N ALA A 32 -2.88 -14.06 11.51
CA ALA A 32 -3.33 -14.73 10.30
C ALA A 32 -2.99 -16.24 10.40
N GLY A 33 -1.75 -16.53 10.81
CA GLY A 33 -1.26 -17.86 11.08
C GLY A 33 0.04 -18.18 10.35
N TYR A 34 0.26 -19.46 10.04
CA TYR A 34 1.52 -19.96 9.48
C TYR A 34 1.29 -20.98 8.36
N LEU A 35 2.18 -20.97 7.36
CA LEU A 35 2.22 -22.03 6.34
C LEU A 35 2.77 -23.32 6.96
N ILE A 36 2.40 -24.47 6.39
CA ILE A 36 2.81 -25.78 6.92
C ILE A 36 4.35 -25.88 6.93
N GLU A 37 5.00 -25.48 5.85
CA GLU A 37 6.44 -25.60 5.69
C GLU A 37 7.26 -24.38 6.16
N SER A 38 6.61 -23.27 6.54
CA SER A 38 7.33 -22.08 6.98
C SER A 38 7.90 -22.24 8.39
N VAL A 39 8.88 -21.39 8.67
CA VAL A 39 9.32 -21.10 10.04
C VAL A 39 8.14 -20.54 10.84
N LYS A 40 8.03 -20.95 12.11
CA LYS A 40 6.96 -20.54 13.02
C LYS A 40 7.55 -20.18 14.37
N TYR A 41 7.36 -18.93 14.78
CA TYR A 41 7.82 -18.41 16.05
C TYR A 41 6.68 -17.88 16.90
N VAL A 42 6.83 -18.04 18.21
CA VAL A 42 6.03 -17.36 19.23
C VAL A 42 6.96 -16.49 20.07
N TYR A 43 6.47 -15.33 20.49
CA TYR A 43 7.23 -14.44 21.36
C TYR A 43 6.48 -14.20 22.67
N PHE A 44 7.20 -14.26 23.78
CA PHE A 44 6.69 -13.96 25.12
C PHE A 44 7.37 -12.69 25.62
N THR A 45 6.59 -11.75 26.15
CA THR A 45 7.09 -10.50 26.76
C THR A 45 7.25 -10.60 28.28
N PHE A 46 7.35 -11.84 28.78
CA PHE A 46 7.53 -12.19 30.18
C PHE A 46 8.30 -13.51 30.28
N GLN A 47 8.96 -13.73 31.42
CA GLN A 47 9.75 -14.93 31.64
C GLN A 47 8.91 -16.20 31.61
N SER A 48 9.32 -17.14 30.76
CA SER A 48 8.77 -18.50 30.73
C SER A 48 9.80 -19.45 30.13
N ASP A 49 9.85 -20.70 30.62
CA ASP A 49 10.86 -21.69 30.18
C ASP A 49 10.39 -22.52 28.97
N SER A 50 9.07 -22.64 28.80
CA SER A 50 8.47 -23.54 27.82
C SER A 50 7.11 -23.05 27.38
N PHE A 51 6.73 -23.41 26.16
CA PHE A 51 5.41 -23.14 25.61
C PHE A 51 4.76 -24.43 25.10
N PHE A 52 3.44 -24.39 24.97
CA PHE A 52 2.62 -25.49 24.48
C PHE A 52 1.68 -24.96 23.39
N VAL A 53 1.59 -25.68 22.27
CA VAL A 53 0.58 -25.43 21.24
C VAL A 53 -0.59 -26.37 21.48
N LEU A 54 -1.80 -25.84 21.59
CA LEU A 54 -3.01 -26.59 21.85
C LEU A 54 -3.99 -26.45 20.70
N ASP A 55 -4.66 -27.56 20.35
CA ASP A 55 -5.80 -27.55 19.44
C ASP A 55 -6.94 -26.71 20.03
N LYS A 56 -7.53 -25.83 19.21
CA LYS A 56 -8.57 -24.90 19.64
C LYS A 56 -9.83 -25.59 20.17
N TYR A 57 -10.19 -26.76 19.63
CA TYR A 57 -11.49 -27.38 19.85
C TYR A 57 -11.49 -28.32 21.06
N ASN A 58 -10.43 -29.08 21.25
CA ASN A 58 -10.33 -30.07 22.34
C ASN A 58 -9.26 -29.73 23.39
N SER A 59 -8.52 -28.62 23.22
CA SER A 59 -7.45 -28.19 24.13
C SER A 59 -6.36 -29.25 24.33
N LYS A 60 -6.21 -30.20 23.40
CA LYS A 60 -5.12 -31.17 23.44
C LYS A 60 -3.81 -30.48 23.08
N VAL A 61 -2.77 -30.69 23.88
CA VAL A 61 -1.40 -30.29 23.53
C VAL A 61 -0.95 -31.11 22.32
N VAL A 62 -0.66 -30.41 21.21
CA VAL A 62 -0.18 -31.01 19.96
C VAL A 62 1.31 -30.77 19.73
N PHE A 63 1.89 -29.81 20.45
CA PHE A 63 3.33 -29.52 20.38
C PHE A 63 3.79 -28.87 21.69
N LYS A 64 5.06 -29.06 22.04
CA LYS A 64 5.73 -28.43 23.18
C LYS A 64 7.18 -28.19 22.81
N ASN A 65 7.72 -27.03 23.20
CA ASN A 65 9.16 -26.77 23.12
C ASN A 65 9.59 -25.75 24.19
N SER A 66 10.89 -25.55 24.35
CA SER A 66 11.45 -24.52 25.23
C SER A 66 11.33 -23.12 24.61
N LEU A 67 11.42 -22.12 25.49
CA LEU A 67 11.62 -20.73 25.13
C LEU A 67 13.08 -20.36 25.39
N GLU A 68 13.67 -19.56 24.50
CA GLU A 68 14.99 -18.97 24.68
C GLU A 68 14.86 -17.47 24.92
N LEU A 69 15.72 -16.92 25.79
CA LEU A 69 15.82 -15.46 25.93
C LEU A 69 16.45 -14.91 24.66
N LEU A 70 15.67 -14.21 23.85
CA LEU A 70 16.16 -13.58 22.63
C LEU A 70 16.79 -12.22 22.94
N ASN A 71 16.10 -11.41 23.74
CA ASN A 71 16.58 -10.09 24.16
C ASN A 71 16.23 -9.84 25.63
N GLN A 72 17.22 -9.43 26.42
CA GLN A 72 16.97 -8.96 27.79
C GLN A 72 16.26 -7.61 27.81
N LYS A 73 16.54 -6.78 26.80
CA LYS A 73 15.95 -5.45 26.58
C LYS A 73 16.02 -5.18 25.07
N ASP A 74 14.93 -5.46 24.39
CA ASP A 74 14.78 -5.22 22.96
C ASP A 74 15.01 -3.72 22.65
N PRO A 75 15.86 -3.36 21.68
CA PRO A 75 16.20 -1.97 21.42
C PRO A 75 15.02 -1.13 20.91
N SER A 76 14.02 -1.76 20.28
CA SER A 76 12.85 -1.05 19.71
C SER A 76 11.75 -0.81 20.75
N THR A 77 11.52 -1.78 21.64
CA THR A 77 10.38 -1.78 22.59
C THR A 77 10.80 -1.64 24.05
N GLY A 78 12.07 -1.90 24.36
CA GLY A 78 12.59 -2.02 25.73
C GLY A 78 12.15 -3.29 26.46
N LEU A 79 11.43 -4.19 25.80
CA LEU A 79 10.87 -5.40 26.42
C LEU A 79 11.91 -6.51 26.56
N GLN A 80 11.75 -7.33 27.59
CA GLN A 80 12.39 -8.63 27.63
C GLN A 80 11.60 -9.57 26.72
N ILE A 81 12.27 -10.19 25.73
CA ILE A 81 11.64 -11.01 24.71
C ILE A 81 12.21 -12.43 24.78
N TYR A 82 11.31 -13.40 24.90
CA TYR A 82 11.61 -14.81 24.77
C TYR A 82 11.01 -15.35 23.48
N ARG A 83 11.76 -16.17 22.74
CA ARG A 83 11.33 -16.77 21.47
C ARG A 83 11.13 -18.27 21.62
N GLY A 84 10.07 -18.81 21.03
CA GLY A 84 9.83 -20.24 20.89
C GLY A 84 9.70 -20.62 19.43
N ASN A 85 10.29 -21.75 19.04
CA ASN A 85 10.21 -22.29 17.68
C ASN A 85 9.31 -23.54 17.65
N PHE A 86 8.27 -23.50 16.82
CA PHE A 86 7.37 -24.63 16.58
C PHE A 86 7.23 -24.96 15.08
N SER A 87 8.30 -24.70 14.31
CA SER A 87 8.33 -24.95 12.87
C SER A 87 8.08 -26.41 12.52
N ASP A 88 8.48 -27.34 13.40
CA ASP A 88 8.26 -28.79 13.26
C ASP A 88 6.80 -29.21 13.40
N LEU A 89 5.93 -28.34 13.93
CA LEU A 89 4.49 -28.58 13.90
C LEU A 89 3.97 -28.36 12.48
N LYS A 90 3.76 -29.46 11.75
CA LYS A 90 3.18 -29.51 10.40
C LYS A 90 1.68 -29.79 10.38
N MET A 91 1.09 -30.10 11.54
CA MET A 91 -0.33 -30.39 11.67
C MET A 91 -1.16 -29.15 11.29
N THR A 92 -2.09 -29.31 10.35
CA THR A 92 -3.04 -28.25 9.99
C THR A 92 -4.15 -28.14 11.01
N GLY A 93 -4.63 -26.93 11.27
CA GLY A 93 -5.72 -26.70 12.21
C GLY A 93 -5.74 -25.29 12.77
N ASP A 94 -6.66 -25.05 13.71
CA ASP A 94 -6.70 -23.84 14.51
C ASP A 94 -6.12 -24.13 15.90
N PHE A 95 -5.18 -23.30 16.32
CA PHE A 95 -4.41 -23.50 17.54
C PHE A 95 -4.32 -22.23 18.38
N TYR A 96 -3.93 -22.38 19.63
CA TYR A 96 -3.44 -21.30 20.48
C TYR A 96 -2.22 -21.77 21.27
N ILE A 97 -1.40 -20.83 21.74
CA ILE A 97 -0.22 -21.10 22.54
C ILE A 97 -0.44 -20.63 23.98
N THR A 98 0.03 -21.42 24.95
CA THR A 98 0.09 -21.07 26.37
C THR A 98 1.50 -21.27 26.93
N GLY A 99 1.80 -20.59 28.03
CA GLY A 99 2.99 -20.83 28.85
C GLY A 99 2.65 -21.64 30.11
N LYS A 100 3.50 -21.57 31.14
CA LYS A 100 3.19 -22.15 32.46
C LYS A 100 2.08 -21.42 33.22
N GLN A 101 1.86 -20.14 32.93
CA GLN A 101 0.78 -19.33 33.49
C GLN A 101 -0.50 -19.53 32.66
N SER A 102 -1.68 -19.22 33.21
CA SER A 102 -2.99 -19.31 32.53
C SER A 102 -3.17 -18.36 31.32
N ASN A 103 -2.12 -17.67 30.89
CA ASN A 103 -2.13 -16.77 29.74
C ASN A 103 -2.15 -17.58 28.43
N ARG A 104 -2.89 -17.09 27.44
CA ARG A 104 -2.97 -17.70 26.10
C ARG A 104 -2.81 -16.64 24.99
N SER A 105 -2.27 -17.06 23.86
CA SER A 105 -2.25 -16.24 22.64
C SER A 105 -3.66 -16.08 22.05
N SER A 106 -3.78 -15.20 21.05
CA SER A 106 -4.88 -15.30 20.10
C SER A 106 -4.85 -16.66 19.39
N VAL A 107 -6.01 -17.10 18.91
CA VAL A 107 -6.10 -18.25 18.01
C VAL A 107 -5.41 -17.91 16.68
N PHE A 108 -4.70 -18.88 16.11
CA PHE A 108 -4.08 -18.79 14.79
C PHE A 108 -4.26 -20.10 14.02
N LYS A 109 -4.09 -20.05 12.70
CA LYS A 109 -4.23 -21.21 11.81
C LYS A 109 -2.87 -21.71 11.32
N ILE A 110 -2.72 -23.02 11.15
CA ILE A 110 -1.65 -23.60 10.32
C ILE A 110 -2.29 -24.22 9.08
N SER A 111 -1.95 -23.70 7.90
CA SER A 111 -2.53 -24.13 6.61
C SER A 111 -1.70 -23.60 5.45
N ASN A 112 -1.69 -24.32 4.31
CA ASN A 112 -1.11 -23.80 3.06
C ASN A 112 -1.90 -22.62 2.46
N MET A 113 -3.15 -22.41 2.90
CA MET A 113 -4.01 -21.31 2.42
C MET A 113 -4.16 -20.18 3.44
N VAL A 114 -3.29 -20.13 4.46
CA VAL A 114 -3.46 -19.23 5.61
C VAL A 114 -3.50 -17.75 5.25
N PHE A 115 -2.81 -17.36 4.17
CA PHE A 115 -2.76 -15.97 3.69
C PHE A 115 -3.73 -15.68 2.54
N LYS A 116 -4.49 -16.68 2.05
CA LYS A 116 -5.37 -16.51 0.87
C LYS A 116 -6.40 -15.40 1.10
N ASP A 117 -7.16 -15.49 2.18
CA ASP A 117 -8.20 -14.51 2.52
C ASP A 117 -7.62 -13.11 2.80
N LEU A 118 -6.46 -13.03 3.47
CA LEU A 118 -5.76 -11.77 3.70
C LEU A 118 -5.34 -11.14 2.37
N PHE A 119 -4.73 -11.93 1.49
CA PHE A 119 -4.28 -11.49 0.18
C PHE A 119 -5.44 -11.01 -0.70
N GLU A 120 -6.52 -11.79 -0.81
CA GLU A 120 -7.72 -11.42 -1.59
C GLU A 120 -8.33 -10.10 -1.08
N LYS A 121 -8.40 -9.92 0.24
CA LYS A 121 -8.88 -8.67 0.85
C LYS A 121 -7.93 -7.51 0.62
N SER A 122 -6.61 -7.75 0.65
CA SER A 122 -5.61 -6.73 0.37
C SER A 122 -5.68 -6.24 -1.07
N VAL A 123 -5.90 -7.11 -2.05
CA VAL A 123 -6.12 -6.67 -3.45
C VAL A 123 -7.47 -5.96 -3.57
N LYS A 124 -8.53 -6.52 -2.97
CA LYS A 124 -9.85 -5.89 -3.00
C LYS A 124 -9.88 -4.50 -2.34
N ALA A 125 -8.92 -4.16 -1.48
CA ALA A 125 -8.80 -2.83 -0.90
C ALA A 125 -8.62 -1.74 -1.99
N PHE A 126 -7.95 -2.05 -3.11
CA PHE A 126 -7.81 -1.11 -4.24
C PHE A 126 -9.15 -0.78 -4.90
N TYR A 127 -10.03 -1.78 -5.05
CA TYR A 127 -11.40 -1.56 -5.52
C TYR A 127 -12.15 -0.55 -4.64
N PHE A 128 -12.01 -0.66 -3.31
CA PHE A 128 -12.64 0.25 -2.37
C PHE A 128 -12.06 1.67 -2.39
N GLN A 129 -10.87 1.85 -2.95
CA GLN A 129 -10.24 3.15 -3.15
C GLN A 129 -10.51 3.74 -4.53
N ARG A 130 -11.26 3.08 -5.43
CA ARG A 130 -11.52 3.62 -6.77
C ARG A 130 -12.25 4.97 -6.72
N CYS A 131 -11.65 5.96 -7.36
CA CYS A 131 -12.17 7.31 -7.57
C CYS A 131 -12.92 7.41 -8.90
N GLY A 132 -13.84 8.37 -9.04
CA GLY A 132 -14.53 8.65 -10.32
C GLY A 132 -15.63 7.65 -10.69
N THR A 133 -15.90 6.66 -9.84
CA THR A 133 -16.92 5.62 -10.05
C THR A 133 -17.81 5.45 -8.83
N ALA A 134 -18.99 4.86 -9.03
CA ALA A 134 -19.80 4.36 -7.93
C ALA A 134 -19.31 2.97 -7.52
N LEU A 135 -19.28 2.70 -6.22
CA LEU A 135 -19.05 1.36 -5.70
C LEU A 135 -20.41 0.73 -5.43
N PHE A 136 -20.85 -0.18 -6.30
CA PHE A 136 -22.18 -0.79 -6.19
C PHE A 136 -22.25 -1.81 -5.06
N ASN A 137 -23.44 -1.93 -4.45
CA ASN A 137 -23.71 -2.90 -3.38
C ASN A 137 -23.30 -4.34 -3.73
N THR A 138 -23.43 -4.74 -5.01
CA THR A 138 -23.06 -6.09 -5.49
C THR A 138 -21.60 -6.46 -5.23
N HIS A 139 -20.70 -5.49 -5.31
CA HIS A 139 -19.26 -5.69 -5.15
C HIS A 139 -18.73 -5.14 -3.82
N ALA A 140 -19.35 -4.06 -3.33
CA ALA A 140 -18.91 -3.31 -2.15
C ALA A 140 -19.69 -3.59 -0.86
N GLY A 141 -20.88 -4.21 -0.96
CA GLY A 141 -21.75 -4.47 0.18
C GLY A 141 -22.10 -3.19 0.94
N ILE A 142 -21.79 -3.19 2.25
CA ILE A 142 -22.04 -2.05 3.14
C ILE A 142 -21.09 -0.86 2.89
N TYR A 143 -19.99 -1.07 2.17
CA TYR A 143 -18.99 -0.04 1.86
C TYR A 143 -19.28 0.69 0.54
N GLN A 144 -20.50 0.54 0.00
CA GLN A 144 -20.92 1.21 -1.22
C GLN A 144 -20.91 2.74 -1.09
N HIS A 145 -20.69 3.43 -2.21
CA HIS A 145 -20.91 4.86 -2.31
C HIS A 145 -21.29 5.28 -3.73
N SER A 146 -22.00 6.41 -3.86
CA SER A 146 -22.32 7.03 -5.14
C SER A 146 -21.06 7.51 -5.87
N ILE A 147 -21.16 7.79 -7.17
CA ILE A 147 -20.03 8.37 -7.92
C ILE A 147 -19.45 9.61 -7.22
N CYS A 148 -18.12 9.65 -7.10
CA CYS A 148 -17.35 10.75 -6.53
C CYS A 148 -16.51 11.45 -7.60
N HIS A 149 -16.12 12.70 -7.36
CA HIS A 149 -15.08 13.41 -8.14
C HIS A 149 -15.24 13.38 -9.67
N ARG A 150 -16.48 13.35 -10.18
CA ARG A 150 -16.81 13.22 -11.62
C ARG A 150 -16.32 14.38 -12.50
N PHE A 151 -15.83 15.44 -11.88
CA PHE A 151 -15.32 16.66 -12.54
C PHE A 151 -13.83 16.88 -12.24
N ASP A 152 -13.10 15.81 -11.96
CA ASP A 152 -11.66 15.89 -11.80
C ASP A 152 -11.00 16.48 -13.05
N GLY A 153 -10.24 17.55 -12.81
CA GLY A 153 -9.10 17.92 -13.65
C GLY A 153 -8.97 19.39 -14.05
N PHE A 154 -9.37 20.34 -13.19
CA PHE A 154 -9.00 21.74 -13.41
C PHE A 154 -7.47 21.89 -13.32
N PHE A 155 -6.85 22.70 -14.16
CA PHE A 155 -5.42 22.99 -14.01
C PHE A 155 -5.19 23.96 -12.85
N HIS A 156 -4.24 23.62 -11.97
CA HIS A 156 -3.76 24.53 -10.93
C HIS A 156 -2.94 25.67 -11.57
N VAL A 157 -2.86 26.81 -10.88
CA VAL A 157 -2.06 27.97 -11.34
C VAL A 157 -0.55 27.71 -11.40
N SER A 158 -0.08 26.60 -10.83
CA SER A 158 1.32 26.19 -10.91
C SER A 158 1.66 25.48 -12.22
N THR A 159 0.67 25.11 -13.04
CA THR A 159 0.95 24.52 -14.34
C THR A 159 1.10 25.58 -15.42
N ASP A 160 1.86 25.28 -16.48
CA ASP A 160 1.94 26.13 -17.69
C ASP A 160 0.66 26.08 -18.56
N THR A 161 -0.37 25.37 -18.09
CA THR A 161 -1.66 25.19 -18.77
C THR A 161 -2.77 25.75 -17.89
N SER A 162 -3.90 26.14 -18.49
CA SER A 162 -5.08 26.58 -17.75
C SER A 162 -6.33 25.90 -18.29
N GLY A 163 -7.43 26.01 -17.54
CA GLY A 163 -8.70 25.41 -17.92
C GLY A 163 -8.89 24.02 -17.32
N PHE A 164 -9.41 23.10 -18.12
CA PHE A 164 -9.91 21.81 -17.65
C PHE A 164 -9.47 20.67 -18.58
N LYS A 165 -9.04 19.56 -17.98
CA LYS A 165 -8.78 18.28 -18.66
C LYS A 165 -9.41 17.18 -17.83
N LEU A 166 -10.39 16.47 -18.38
CA LEU A 166 -11.02 15.35 -17.67
C LEU A 166 -9.97 14.30 -17.27
N SER A 167 -9.83 14.06 -15.96
CA SER A 167 -8.83 13.15 -15.37
C SER A 167 -9.42 12.36 -14.20
N THR A 168 -10.56 11.71 -14.48
CA THR A 168 -11.32 10.85 -13.55
C THR A 168 -10.72 9.44 -13.47
N GLY A 169 -11.09 8.67 -12.44
CA GLY A 169 -10.58 7.31 -12.24
C GLY A 169 -9.42 7.28 -11.24
N GLY A 170 -8.72 6.14 -11.22
CA GLY A 170 -7.60 5.88 -10.34
C GLY A 170 -8.00 5.67 -8.88
N TRP A 171 -7.03 5.55 -7.98
CA TRP A 171 -7.26 5.29 -6.57
C TRP A 171 -7.13 6.56 -5.73
N HIS A 172 -8.04 6.72 -4.76
CA HIS A 172 -7.79 7.57 -3.60
C HIS A 172 -6.54 7.06 -2.88
N ASP A 173 -5.59 7.95 -2.65
CA ASP A 173 -4.23 7.59 -2.23
C ASP A 173 -4.13 7.04 -0.81
N ALA A 174 -4.94 7.59 0.09
CA ALA A 174 -4.89 7.24 1.49
C ALA A 174 -6.25 7.46 2.17
N GLY A 175 -6.23 8.07 3.36
CA GLY A 175 -7.44 8.49 4.07
C GLY A 175 -8.07 9.77 3.50
N ASP A 176 -7.35 10.49 2.64
CA ASP A 176 -7.89 11.58 1.82
C ASP A 176 -8.26 11.07 0.41
N PHE A 177 -8.83 11.97 -0.39
CA PHE A 177 -9.27 11.64 -1.75
C PHE A 177 -8.30 12.09 -2.84
N GLY A 178 -7.14 12.65 -2.50
CA GLY A 178 -6.10 13.01 -3.46
C GLY A 178 -5.59 11.81 -4.24
N LYS A 179 -5.01 12.07 -5.42
CA LYS A 179 -4.38 11.07 -6.28
C LYS A 179 -3.01 11.57 -6.68
N TYR A 180 -1.95 10.79 -6.46
CA TYR A 180 -0.56 11.28 -6.53
C TYR A 180 0.29 10.34 -7.38
N VAL A 181 0.87 10.84 -8.46
CA VAL A 181 1.51 10.01 -9.49
C VAL A 181 2.74 9.28 -8.96
N VAL A 182 3.53 9.90 -8.08
CA VAL A 182 4.73 9.28 -7.50
C VAL A 182 4.34 8.06 -6.64
N ASN A 183 3.37 8.20 -5.74
CA ASN A 183 2.92 7.09 -4.89
C ASN A 183 2.19 6.00 -5.69
N ALA A 184 1.38 6.41 -6.68
CA ALA A 184 0.78 5.51 -7.65
C ALA A 184 1.83 4.71 -8.44
N GLY A 185 2.93 5.36 -8.82
CA GLY A 185 4.08 4.77 -9.49
C GLY A 185 4.63 3.57 -8.75
N ILE A 186 5.13 3.78 -7.53
CA ILE A 186 5.69 2.67 -6.72
C ILE A 186 4.64 1.60 -6.38
N THR A 187 3.38 2.00 -6.17
CA THR A 187 2.27 1.07 -5.89
C THR A 187 2.01 0.15 -7.08
N ALA A 188 1.73 0.70 -8.26
CA ALA A 188 1.48 -0.07 -9.47
C ALA A 188 2.72 -0.88 -9.89
N GLY A 189 3.91 -0.30 -9.78
CA GLY A 189 5.17 -0.99 -10.07
C GLY A 189 5.39 -2.21 -9.18
N THR A 190 5.10 -2.11 -7.88
CA THR A 190 5.20 -3.24 -6.94
C THR A 190 4.22 -4.35 -7.30
N LEU A 191 2.97 -4.02 -7.63
CA LEU A 191 1.95 -5.00 -8.00
C LEU A 191 2.26 -5.68 -9.34
N LEU A 192 2.71 -4.91 -10.33
CA LEU A 192 3.17 -5.42 -11.63
C LEU A 192 4.37 -6.35 -11.46
N LEU A 193 5.36 -5.97 -10.64
CA LEU A 193 6.52 -6.82 -10.37
C LEU A 193 6.11 -8.11 -9.65
N ALA A 194 5.22 -8.03 -8.67
CA ALA A 194 4.73 -9.20 -7.96
C ALA A 194 4.03 -10.18 -8.92
N TYR A 195 3.22 -9.65 -9.85
CA TYR A 195 2.62 -10.45 -10.91
C TYR A 195 3.65 -11.06 -11.87
N GLU A 196 4.63 -10.29 -12.35
CA GLU A 196 5.70 -10.80 -13.22
C GLU A 196 6.48 -11.94 -12.55
N MET A 197 6.75 -11.84 -11.24
CA MET A 197 7.50 -12.85 -10.49
C MET A 197 6.68 -14.09 -10.16
N TYR A 198 5.38 -13.95 -9.91
CA TYR A 198 4.52 -15.04 -9.42
C TYR A 198 3.15 -15.11 -10.12
N PRO A 199 3.09 -15.19 -11.46
CA PRO A 199 1.84 -15.03 -12.21
C PRO A 199 0.76 -16.06 -11.84
N GLU A 200 1.15 -17.29 -11.49
CA GLU A 200 0.23 -18.34 -11.03
C GLU A 200 -0.42 -18.03 -9.68
N PHE A 201 0.31 -17.37 -8.77
CA PHE A 201 -0.24 -16.97 -7.47
C PHE A 201 -1.29 -15.86 -7.63
N PHE A 202 -1.07 -14.96 -8.60
CA PHE A 202 -1.92 -13.82 -8.87
C PHE A 202 -2.91 -14.07 -10.02
N SER A 203 -3.23 -15.32 -10.36
CA SER A 203 -4.07 -15.67 -11.52
C SER A 203 -5.59 -15.65 -11.25
N SER A 204 -6.01 -15.26 -10.05
CA SER A 204 -7.41 -15.28 -9.65
C SER A 204 -8.21 -14.16 -10.32
N ASP A 205 -9.42 -14.50 -10.76
CA ASP A 205 -10.39 -13.63 -11.45
C ASP A 205 -11.77 -13.72 -10.74
N GLN A 206 -11.75 -13.69 -9.40
CA GLN A 206 -12.90 -13.91 -8.51
C GLN A 206 -12.85 -13.08 -7.19
N PHE A 207 -12.21 -11.91 -7.19
CA PHE A 207 -12.14 -10.99 -6.05
C PHE A 207 -13.44 -10.18 -5.88
N ASN A 208 -14.43 -10.41 -6.75
CA ASN A 208 -15.74 -9.76 -6.74
C ASN A 208 -15.59 -8.24 -6.90
N ILE A 209 -14.95 -7.86 -7.99
CA ILE A 209 -14.91 -6.51 -8.55
C ILE A 209 -15.76 -6.50 -9.85
N PRO A 210 -16.10 -5.34 -10.42
CA PRO A 210 -16.93 -5.27 -11.63
C PRO A 210 -16.38 -6.07 -12.81
N GLU A 211 -15.05 -6.19 -12.90
CA GLU A 211 -14.34 -6.88 -13.96
C GLU A 211 -14.21 -8.40 -13.75
N SER A 212 -14.49 -8.91 -12.55
CA SER A 212 -14.33 -10.34 -12.23
C SER A 212 -15.11 -11.26 -13.17
N GLY A 213 -14.42 -12.26 -13.72
CA GLY A 213 -14.92 -13.22 -14.70
C GLY A 213 -14.67 -12.82 -16.16
N ASN A 214 -13.88 -11.77 -16.41
CA ASN A 214 -13.56 -11.32 -17.77
C ASN A 214 -12.40 -12.09 -18.42
N GLY A 215 -11.75 -13.03 -17.71
CA GLY A 215 -10.60 -13.79 -18.17
C GLY A 215 -9.25 -13.10 -17.97
N ILE A 216 -9.21 -11.98 -17.25
CA ILE A 216 -8.02 -11.25 -16.82
C ILE A 216 -7.94 -11.42 -15.29
N PRO A 217 -6.75 -11.68 -14.71
CA PRO A 217 -6.65 -11.72 -13.27
C PRO A 217 -7.05 -10.38 -12.65
N ASP A 218 -7.88 -10.39 -11.61
CA ASP A 218 -8.47 -9.16 -11.03
C ASP A 218 -7.40 -8.19 -10.49
N LEU A 219 -6.22 -8.69 -10.10
CA LEU A 219 -5.09 -7.82 -9.77
C LEU A 219 -4.75 -6.90 -10.94
N LEU A 220 -4.70 -7.46 -12.16
CA LEU A 220 -4.39 -6.69 -13.36
C LEU A 220 -5.53 -5.75 -13.72
N ASP A 221 -6.79 -6.13 -13.51
CA ASP A 221 -7.92 -5.21 -13.69
C ASP A 221 -7.84 -4.01 -12.73
N GLU A 222 -7.51 -4.24 -11.46
CA GLU A 222 -7.27 -3.14 -10.52
C GLU A 222 -6.09 -2.26 -10.96
N ILE A 223 -4.94 -2.84 -11.31
CA ILE A 223 -3.79 -2.08 -11.82
C ILE A 223 -4.20 -1.24 -13.03
N LYS A 224 -4.95 -1.82 -13.97
CA LYS A 224 -5.41 -1.12 -15.16
C LYS A 224 -6.28 0.08 -14.81
N PHE A 225 -7.15 -0.03 -13.81
CA PHE A 225 -7.99 1.09 -13.34
C PHE A 225 -7.14 2.31 -12.93
N GLU A 226 -5.98 2.07 -12.32
CA GLU A 226 -5.01 3.12 -11.98
C GLU A 226 -4.24 3.63 -13.20
N LEU A 227 -3.77 2.72 -14.06
CA LEU A 227 -3.03 3.09 -15.27
C LEU A 227 -3.87 3.97 -16.21
N ASP A 228 -5.18 3.72 -16.30
CA ASP A 228 -6.11 4.55 -17.09
C ASP A 228 -6.15 6.00 -16.58
N TRP A 229 -6.10 6.24 -15.26
CA TRP A 229 -5.98 7.58 -14.70
C TRP A 229 -4.57 8.18 -14.91
N LEU A 230 -3.52 7.39 -14.72
CA LEU A 230 -2.17 7.86 -14.96
C LEU A 230 -1.96 8.31 -16.40
N ILE A 231 -2.55 7.62 -17.38
CA ILE A 231 -2.56 8.03 -18.78
C ILE A 231 -3.16 9.43 -18.95
N SER A 232 -4.26 9.75 -18.25
CA SER A 232 -4.83 11.11 -18.28
C SER A 232 -3.98 12.16 -17.58
N MET A 233 -2.94 11.77 -16.83
CA MET A 233 -1.97 12.68 -16.21
C MET A 233 -0.75 13.01 -17.09
N GLN A 234 -0.54 12.33 -18.23
CA GLN A 234 0.50 12.73 -19.17
C GLN A 234 0.08 13.99 -19.98
N SER A 235 0.97 14.97 -20.06
CA SER A 235 0.81 16.17 -20.90
C SER A 235 1.22 15.89 -22.35
N LEU A 236 0.88 16.80 -23.28
CA LEU A 236 1.31 16.69 -24.68
C LEU A 236 2.85 16.74 -24.86
N SER A 237 3.58 17.25 -23.87
CA SER A 237 5.05 17.28 -23.89
C SER A 237 5.69 15.91 -23.59
N GLY A 238 4.92 14.95 -23.08
CA GLY A 238 5.39 13.69 -22.53
C GLY A 238 5.61 13.73 -21.01
N GLY A 239 5.80 14.93 -20.44
CA GLY A 239 5.92 15.11 -18.99
C GLY A 239 4.60 14.85 -18.26
N VAL A 240 4.68 14.40 -17.02
CA VAL A 240 3.53 13.93 -16.23
C VAL A 240 3.28 14.84 -15.04
N TYR A 241 2.02 15.26 -14.90
CA TYR A 241 1.55 16.09 -13.79
C TYR A 241 1.70 15.37 -12.44
N ALA A 242 2.16 16.06 -11.41
CA ALA A 242 2.57 15.42 -10.15
C ALA A 242 1.41 14.78 -9.37
N LYS A 243 0.25 15.45 -9.33
CA LYS A 243 -0.90 15.02 -8.55
C LYS A 243 -2.21 15.68 -8.99
N LEU A 244 -3.32 15.10 -8.55
CA LEU A 244 -4.67 15.63 -8.70
C LEU A 244 -5.38 15.66 -7.35
N THR A 245 -5.62 16.85 -6.80
CA THR A 245 -6.21 17.00 -5.46
C THR A 245 -6.84 18.38 -5.25
N THR A 246 -7.69 18.51 -4.23
CA THR A 246 -8.06 19.81 -3.67
C THR A 246 -6.83 20.55 -3.11
N GLU A 247 -6.93 21.86 -2.92
CA GLU A 247 -5.86 22.64 -2.25
C GLU A 247 -5.73 22.28 -0.76
N LYS A 248 -6.83 21.86 -0.10
CA LYS A 248 -6.85 21.49 1.32
C LYS A 248 -7.53 20.15 1.51
N PHE A 249 -7.07 19.37 2.49
CA PHE A 249 -7.71 18.11 2.83
C PHE A 249 -9.21 18.29 3.11
N PRO A 250 -10.06 17.40 2.60
CA PRO A 250 -11.47 17.38 2.97
C PRO A 250 -11.62 17.03 4.46
N GLY A 251 -12.80 17.31 5.02
CA GLY A 251 -13.16 16.78 6.34
C GLY A 251 -13.40 15.27 6.31
N PHE A 252 -13.80 14.69 7.44
CA PHE A 252 -14.27 13.30 7.51
C PHE A 252 -15.68 13.18 6.91
N ILE A 253 -15.73 13.18 5.57
CA ILE A 253 -16.94 13.08 4.76
C ILE A 253 -16.81 11.93 3.77
N MET A 254 -17.93 11.50 3.20
CA MET A 254 -17.92 10.55 2.09
C MET A 254 -17.40 11.20 0.80
N PRO A 255 -16.73 10.47 -0.11
CA PRO A 255 -16.10 11.06 -1.30
C PRO A 255 -17.11 11.69 -2.26
N GLN A 256 -18.35 11.20 -2.35
CA GLN A 256 -19.42 11.82 -3.15
C GLN A 256 -19.92 13.16 -2.58
N SER A 257 -19.57 13.47 -1.33
CA SER A 257 -19.90 14.74 -0.67
C SER A 257 -18.77 15.76 -0.75
N ASP A 258 -17.59 15.36 -1.24
CA ASP A 258 -16.47 16.26 -1.50
C ASP A 258 -16.69 17.01 -2.82
N ASN A 259 -17.30 18.19 -2.70
CA ASN A 259 -17.69 19.04 -3.84
C ASN A 259 -16.67 20.14 -4.14
N ALA A 260 -15.50 20.14 -3.47
CA ALA A 260 -14.47 21.13 -3.73
C ALA A 260 -13.86 20.93 -5.13
N ASN A 261 -13.41 22.03 -5.74
CA ASN A 261 -12.66 21.93 -6.98
C ASN A 261 -11.35 21.18 -6.74
N ARG A 262 -11.04 20.28 -7.66
CA ARG A 262 -9.83 19.47 -7.65
C ARG A 262 -8.94 19.84 -8.82
N TYR A 263 -7.65 19.96 -8.53
CA TYR A 263 -6.68 20.52 -9.43
C TYR A 263 -5.58 19.54 -9.81
N ILE A 264 -5.21 19.53 -11.08
CA ILE A 264 -4.00 18.94 -11.63
C ILE A 264 -2.86 19.91 -11.37
N TYR A 265 -1.83 19.44 -10.67
CA TYR A 265 -0.63 20.21 -10.34
C TYR A 265 0.45 20.05 -11.41
N GLU A 266 1.49 20.88 -11.34
CA GLU A 266 2.53 20.98 -12.36
C GLU A 266 3.26 19.65 -12.65
N ILE A 267 3.96 19.63 -13.79
CA ILE A 267 4.74 18.46 -14.19
C ILE A 267 5.91 18.26 -13.22
N SER A 268 6.15 17.00 -12.84
CA SER A 268 7.35 16.60 -12.10
C SER A 268 8.15 15.57 -12.89
N SER A 269 9.48 15.67 -12.91
CA SER A 269 10.34 14.66 -13.52
C SER A 269 10.32 13.35 -12.73
N THR A 270 10.14 13.37 -11.41
CA THR A 270 9.93 12.14 -10.61
C THR A 270 8.63 11.44 -10.97
N ALA A 271 7.53 12.19 -11.12
CA ALA A 271 6.26 11.65 -11.60
C ALA A 271 6.40 11.08 -13.02
N THR A 272 7.17 11.75 -13.87
CA THR A 272 7.42 11.33 -15.26
C THR A 272 8.24 10.04 -15.34
N GLY A 273 9.29 9.90 -14.51
CA GLY A 273 10.10 8.69 -14.47
C GLY A 273 9.35 7.49 -13.87
N ASN A 274 8.63 7.68 -12.76
CA ASN A 274 7.71 6.67 -12.22
C ASN A 274 6.74 6.18 -13.30
N PHE A 275 6.06 7.11 -13.98
CA PHE A 275 5.12 6.81 -15.06
C PHE A 275 5.77 6.04 -16.22
N ALA A 276 6.95 6.46 -16.68
CA ALA A 276 7.67 5.77 -17.74
C ALA A 276 7.98 4.31 -17.37
N ALA A 277 8.46 4.09 -16.14
CA ALA A 277 8.78 2.76 -15.65
C ALA A 277 7.56 1.84 -15.62
N ILE A 278 6.47 2.26 -14.97
CA ILE A 278 5.28 1.42 -14.84
C ILE A 278 4.55 1.18 -16.16
N MET A 279 4.56 2.13 -17.09
CA MET A 279 3.97 1.94 -18.41
C MET A 279 4.79 0.95 -19.25
N ALA A 280 6.12 0.95 -19.10
CA ALA A 280 6.98 -0.05 -19.71
C ALA A 280 6.77 -1.45 -19.09
N MET A 281 6.57 -1.55 -17.77
CA MET A 281 6.20 -2.80 -17.10
C MET A 281 4.83 -3.31 -17.56
N ALA A 282 3.84 -2.42 -17.64
CA ALA A 282 2.49 -2.73 -18.07
C ALA A 282 2.46 -3.32 -19.49
N TYR A 283 3.27 -2.81 -20.41
CA TYR A 283 3.42 -3.41 -21.74
C TYR A 283 3.76 -4.91 -21.65
N ARG A 284 4.73 -5.31 -20.83
CA ARG A 284 5.17 -6.71 -20.74
C ARG A 284 4.13 -7.61 -20.10
N VAL A 285 3.42 -7.10 -19.10
CA VAL A 285 2.39 -7.84 -18.35
C VAL A 285 1.12 -7.99 -19.17
N PHE A 286 0.63 -6.90 -19.77
CA PHE A 286 -0.67 -6.89 -20.44
C PHE A 286 -0.65 -7.39 -21.89
N LYS A 287 0.51 -7.53 -22.55
CA LYS A 287 0.55 -7.95 -23.97
C LYS A 287 -0.17 -9.26 -24.29
N ASN A 288 -0.26 -10.17 -23.31
CA ASN A 288 -0.92 -11.48 -23.46
C ASN A 288 -2.43 -11.44 -23.12
N PHE A 289 -2.93 -10.33 -22.55
CA PHE A 289 -4.32 -10.16 -22.15
C PHE A 289 -5.03 -9.11 -23.01
N GLN A 290 -4.37 -7.99 -23.26
CA GLN A 290 -4.91 -6.80 -23.92
C GLN A 290 -3.81 -6.11 -24.75
N LEU A 291 -3.48 -6.68 -25.91
CA LEU A 291 -2.36 -6.22 -26.75
C LEU A 291 -2.42 -4.72 -27.08
N ASN A 292 -3.58 -4.21 -27.51
CA ASN A 292 -3.73 -2.78 -27.86
C ASN A 292 -3.47 -1.86 -26.66
N PHE A 293 -3.90 -2.24 -25.46
CA PHE A 293 -3.62 -1.48 -24.25
C PHE A 293 -2.13 -1.51 -23.92
N ALA A 294 -1.50 -2.69 -24.00
CA ALA A 294 -0.07 -2.86 -23.75
C ALA A 294 0.79 -2.00 -24.69
N GLU A 295 0.50 -2.00 -26.00
CA GLU A 295 1.22 -1.18 -26.98
C GLU A 295 1.05 0.32 -26.71
N ASN A 296 -0.16 0.75 -26.31
CA ASN A 296 -0.40 2.12 -25.88
C ASN A 296 0.44 2.48 -24.66
N CYS A 297 0.50 1.62 -23.63
CA CYS A 297 1.36 1.83 -22.47
C CYS A 297 2.82 2.02 -22.90
N LEU A 298 3.34 1.18 -23.82
CA LEU A 298 4.71 1.34 -24.31
C LEU A 298 4.93 2.70 -25.00
N ALA A 299 3.97 3.16 -25.80
CA ALA A 299 4.03 4.47 -26.44
C ALA A 299 4.04 5.61 -25.39
N TYR A 300 3.17 5.53 -24.37
CA TYR A 300 3.14 6.46 -23.25
C TYR A 300 4.49 6.50 -22.50
N ALA A 301 5.10 5.34 -22.27
CA ALA A 301 6.41 5.23 -21.62
C ALA A 301 7.51 5.91 -22.44
N ARG A 302 7.56 5.68 -23.77
CA ARG A 302 8.52 6.32 -24.68
C ARG A 302 8.37 7.84 -24.71
N ASN A 303 7.14 8.35 -24.68
CA ASN A 303 6.87 9.79 -24.64
C ASN A 303 7.36 10.42 -23.34
N ALA A 304 7.16 9.74 -22.20
CA ALA A 304 7.66 10.18 -20.91
C ALA A 304 9.20 10.18 -20.87
N TRP A 305 9.84 9.14 -21.39
CA TRP A 305 11.30 9.13 -21.56
C TRP A 305 11.81 10.27 -22.43
N SER A 306 11.16 10.50 -23.57
CA SER A 306 11.51 11.59 -24.48
C SER A 306 11.42 12.98 -23.80
N TYR A 307 10.50 13.15 -22.85
CA TYR A 307 10.43 14.35 -22.02
C TYR A 307 11.64 14.44 -21.07
N LEU A 308 12.00 13.34 -20.40
CA LEU A 308 13.14 13.27 -19.49
C LEU A 308 14.47 13.53 -20.20
N GLU A 309 14.65 13.06 -21.43
CA GLU A 309 15.86 13.34 -22.23
C GLU A 309 15.99 14.83 -22.60
N LYS A 310 14.86 15.47 -22.93
CA LYS A 310 14.82 16.92 -23.23
C LYS A 310 15.00 17.79 -21.99
N ASN A 311 14.74 17.24 -20.81
CA ASN A 311 14.85 17.92 -19.51
C ASN A 311 15.81 17.13 -18.61
N PRO A 312 17.13 17.23 -18.81
CA PRO A 312 18.12 16.38 -18.14
C PRO A 312 18.31 16.70 -16.65
N GLY A 313 17.87 17.87 -16.18
CA GLY A 313 17.82 18.21 -14.76
C GLY A 313 16.47 17.89 -14.14
N ILE A 314 16.39 17.95 -12.81
CA ILE A 314 15.13 17.79 -12.09
C ILE A 314 14.11 18.89 -12.48
N VAL A 315 12.86 18.47 -12.66
CA VAL A 315 11.74 19.37 -12.98
C VAL A 315 10.64 19.19 -11.92
N PRO A 316 10.11 20.28 -11.33
CA PRO A 316 10.64 21.64 -11.39
C PRO A 316 12.03 21.72 -10.73
N ILE A 317 12.73 22.84 -10.93
CA ILE A 317 14.06 23.05 -10.31
C ILE A 317 13.94 22.92 -8.79
N GLY A 318 14.70 21.99 -8.20
CA GLY A 318 14.66 21.69 -6.77
C GLY A 318 13.61 20.65 -6.37
N GLY A 319 12.90 20.06 -7.33
CA GLY A 319 11.87 19.05 -7.09
C GLY A 319 10.48 19.63 -6.87
N PHE A 320 9.46 18.80 -7.04
CA PHE A 320 8.08 19.23 -6.80
C PHE A 320 7.89 19.68 -5.36
N LYS A 321 7.22 20.83 -5.19
CA LYS A 321 6.82 21.37 -3.90
C LYS A 321 5.39 21.85 -3.95
N ASN A 322 4.68 21.73 -2.83
CA ASN A 322 3.34 22.27 -2.74
C ASN A 322 3.35 23.79 -2.99
N PRO A 323 2.58 24.28 -3.99
CA PRO A 323 2.41 25.72 -4.17
C PRO A 323 1.75 26.35 -2.94
N LEU A 324 1.99 27.65 -2.73
CA LEU A 324 1.34 28.41 -1.65
C LEU A 324 -0.19 28.22 -1.68
N GLY A 325 -0.75 27.89 -0.52
CA GLY A 325 -2.19 27.61 -0.36
C GLY A 325 -2.55 26.12 -0.43
N THR A 326 -1.64 25.27 -0.92
CA THR A 326 -1.82 23.82 -0.99
C THR A 326 -1.24 23.11 0.24
N ASN A 327 -2.07 22.35 0.94
CA ASN A 327 -1.72 21.66 2.19
C ASN A 327 -1.99 20.14 2.14
N THR A 328 -2.19 19.57 0.95
CA THR A 328 -2.36 18.12 0.74
C THR A 328 -1.01 17.41 0.63
N GLY A 329 -0.99 16.08 0.46
CA GLY A 329 0.26 15.31 0.35
C GLY A 329 1.21 15.90 -0.70
N GLU A 330 2.49 16.09 -0.36
CA GLU A 330 3.46 16.67 -1.29
C GLU A 330 4.02 15.61 -2.23
N TYR A 331 4.47 14.48 -1.69
CA TYR A 331 5.27 13.47 -2.42
C TYR A 331 6.41 14.11 -3.24
N GLY A 332 7.03 15.14 -2.66
CA GLY A 332 8.11 15.90 -3.29
C GLY A 332 9.45 15.23 -3.08
N ASP A 333 10.20 15.09 -4.15
CA ASP A 333 11.58 14.62 -4.17
C ASP A 333 12.42 15.63 -4.95
N ASN A 334 13.63 15.91 -4.46
CA ASN A 334 14.59 16.82 -5.09
C ASN A 334 15.68 16.09 -5.90
N ASN A 335 15.57 14.77 -6.03
CA ASN A 335 16.39 13.92 -6.88
C ASN A 335 15.48 13.04 -7.73
N ASP A 336 15.78 12.90 -9.02
CA ASP A 336 15.01 12.06 -9.96
C ASP A 336 15.86 10.96 -10.60
N ILE A 337 17.08 10.74 -10.07
CA ILE A 337 18.05 9.79 -10.63
C ILE A 337 17.53 8.36 -10.54
N ASP A 338 16.91 7.97 -9.42
CA ASP A 338 16.37 6.63 -9.23
C ASP A 338 15.11 6.39 -10.06
N GLU A 339 14.23 7.38 -10.25
CA GLU A 339 13.12 7.23 -11.19
C GLU A 339 13.59 7.12 -12.65
N ARG A 340 14.61 7.88 -13.05
CA ARG A 340 15.17 7.78 -14.40
C ARG A 340 15.85 6.44 -14.61
N LEU A 341 16.61 5.96 -13.62
CA LEU A 341 17.24 4.64 -13.66
C LEU A 341 16.18 3.54 -13.78
N TRP A 342 15.12 3.60 -12.96
CA TRP A 342 14.03 2.64 -13.02
C TRP A 342 13.32 2.68 -14.38
N ALA A 343 13.01 3.87 -14.90
CA ALA A 343 12.43 4.05 -16.22
C ALA A 343 13.31 3.45 -17.34
N ALA A 344 14.61 3.74 -17.33
CA ALA A 344 15.56 3.21 -18.30
C ALA A 344 15.64 1.69 -18.25
N VAL A 345 15.75 1.10 -17.05
CA VAL A 345 15.78 -0.36 -16.87
C VAL A 345 14.50 -1.00 -17.39
N GLU A 346 13.33 -0.45 -17.05
CA GLU A 346 12.06 -1.05 -17.47
C GLU A 346 11.80 -0.89 -18.98
N LEU A 347 12.15 0.26 -19.56
CA LEU A 347 12.11 0.48 -21.01
C LEU A 347 13.08 -0.45 -21.75
N PHE A 348 14.30 -0.63 -21.24
CA PHE A 348 15.27 -1.57 -21.82
C PHE A 348 14.77 -3.01 -21.72
N ARG A 349 14.23 -3.42 -20.57
CA ARG A 349 13.63 -4.75 -20.38
C ARG A 349 12.50 -5.00 -21.38
N SER A 350 11.71 -3.97 -21.70
CA SER A 350 10.56 -4.04 -22.60
C SER A 350 10.90 -3.96 -24.09
N THR A 351 11.95 -3.23 -24.47
CA THR A 351 12.23 -2.89 -25.88
C THR A 351 13.55 -3.43 -26.42
N LYS A 352 14.55 -3.65 -25.56
CA LYS A 352 15.94 -3.92 -25.92
C LYS A 352 16.63 -2.81 -26.73
N GLU A 353 16.07 -1.60 -26.74
CA GLU A 353 16.66 -0.46 -27.44
C GLU A 353 17.87 0.09 -26.67
N THR A 354 18.99 0.29 -27.38
CA THR A 354 20.28 0.66 -26.78
C THR A 354 20.30 2.06 -26.16
N VAL A 355 19.35 2.93 -26.53
CA VAL A 355 19.24 4.27 -25.92
C VAL A 355 19.01 4.19 -24.41
N TYR A 356 18.23 3.20 -23.97
CA TYR A 356 17.96 2.97 -22.55
C TYR A 356 19.14 2.30 -21.85
N ASP A 357 19.80 1.34 -22.53
CA ASP A 357 21.01 0.67 -22.02
C ASP A 357 22.18 1.66 -21.81
N ASN A 358 22.34 2.63 -22.71
CA ASN A 358 23.37 3.67 -22.58
C ASN A 358 23.15 4.63 -21.40
N TYR A 359 21.92 4.72 -20.88
CA TYR A 359 21.63 5.53 -19.69
C TYR A 359 21.98 4.79 -18.40
N ILE A 360 21.82 3.46 -18.40
CA ILE A 360 22.11 2.55 -17.27
C ILE A 360 23.64 2.46 -17.08
#